data_AF-A0A5N0VH44-F1
#
_entry.id   AF-A0A5N0VH44-F1
#
_cell.length_a   1.000
_cell.length_b   1.000
_cell.length_c   1.000
_cell.angle_alpha   90.00
_cell.angle_beta   90.00
_cell.angle_gamma   90.00
#
_symmetry.space_group_name_H-M   'P 1'
#
loop_
_entity.id
_entity.type
_entity.pdbx_description
1 polymer ?
#
loop_
_entity_poly.entity_id
_entity_poly.type
_entity_poly.pdbx_seq_one_letter_code
_entity_poly.pdbx_strand_id
1 'polypeptide(L)'
;MSTALLDPERQFLGCVMQLPINPARRLLAGMRPNDVANPLAAFVLHLAIGAVANDQPPMPIVLFERAQEIAGRPRAARLREIAAWIARTYEAAPLAPEQHAAHLKSVVLKAAWRRAVDEHARRILQAVAESSTDELHRLADDTGAADELWTRYRAALNNGSVSARLEVVA
;
A
#
# COMPACT_ATOMS: atom_id res chain seq x y z
N MET A 1 -19.56 -5.44 12.49
CA MET A 1 -18.80 -6.02 11.36
C MET A 1 -17.43 -5.36 11.33
N SER A 2 -16.34 -6.14 11.27
CA SER A 2 -14.98 -5.58 11.34
C SER A 2 -14.72 -4.69 10.12
N THR A 3 -14.43 -3.41 10.33
CA THR A 3 -14.07 -2.44 9.27
C THR A 3 -12.89 -2.90 8.42
N ALA A 4 -12.07 -3.82 8.93
CA ALA A 4 -10.97 -4.44 8.20
C ALA A 4 -11.41 -5.23 6.95
N LEU A 5 -12.62 -5.82 6.96
CA LEU A 5 -13.16 -6.56 5.81
C LEU A 5 -13.59 -5.64 4.65
N LEU A 6 -13.62 -4.33 4.86
CA LEU A 6 -13.99 -3.34 3.83
C LEU A 6 -12.84 -2.37 3.54
N ASP A 7 -11.68 -2.56 4.17
CA ASP A 7 -10.49 -1.71 4.04
C ASP A 7 -9.48 -2.39 3.10
N PRO A 8 -9.32 -1.90 1.85
CA PRO A 8 -8.41 -2.51 0.88
C PRO A 8 -6.95 -2.48 1.33
N GLU A 9 -6.52 -1.49 2.11
CA GLU A 9 -5.14 -1.38 2.59
C GLU A 9 -4.84 -2.48 3.61
N ARG A 10 -5.80 -2.76 4.50
CA ARG A 10 -5.72 -3.89 5.44
C ARG A 10 -5.78 -5.23 4.72
N GLN A 11 -6.75 -5.44 3.83
CA GLN A 11 -6.84 -6.69 3.08
C GLN A 11 -5.56 -6.96 2.29
N PHE A 12 -5.01 -5.94 1.63
CA PHE A 12 -3.76 -6.04 0.88
C PHE A 12 -2.62 -6.52 1.76
N LEU A 13 -2.39 -5.86 2.90
CA LEU A 13 -1.34 -6.22 3.84
C LEU A 13 -1.58 -7.58 4.50
N GLY A 14 -2.84 -7.95 4.74
CA GLY A 14 -3.24 -9.28 5.17
C GLY A 14 -2.77 -10.35 4.19
N CYS A 15 -3.06 -10.17 2.90
CA CYS A 15 -2.58 -11.08 1.87
C CYS A 15 -1.05 -11.10 1.78
N VAL A 16 -0.39 -9.94 1.81
CA VAL A 16 1.09 -9.84 1.79
C VAL A 16 1.71 -10.69 2.89
N MET A 17 1.17 -10.64 4.11
CA MET A 17 1.68 -11.39 5.27
C MET A 17 1.51 -12.92 5.15
N GLN A 18 0.67 -13.39 4.23
CA GLN A 18 0.47 -14.81 3.95
C GLN A 18 1.34 -15.33 2.79
N LEU A 19 2.02 -14.44 2.06
CA LEU A 19 2.80 -14.83 0.90
C LEU A 19 4.20 -15.31 1.28
N PRO A 20 4.71 -16.37 0.62
CA PRO A 20 6.12 -16.69 0.62
C PRO A 20 6.94 -15.53 0.04
N ILE A 21 8.24 -15.52 0.32
CA ILE A 21 9.11 -14.38 0.00
C ILE A 21 9.11 -13.99 -1.50
N ASN A 22 9.20 -14.95 -2.41
CA ASN A 22 9.31 -14.66 -3.84
C ASN A 22 8.03 -14.03 -4.41
N PRO A 23 6.83 -14.60 -4.19
CA PRO A 23 5.56 -13.92 -4.49
C PRO A 23 5.44 -12.55 -3.82
N ALA A 24 5.79 -12.42 -2.54
CA ALA A 24 5.73 -11.14 -1.83
C ALA A 24 6.65 -10.08 -2.44
N ARG A 25 7.88 -10.44 -2.82
CA ARG A 25 8.84 -9.54 -3.48
C ARG A 25 8.31 -9.05 -4.82
N ARG A 26 7.77 -9.95 -5.66
CA ARG A 26 7.16 -9.55 -6.95
C ARG A 26 5.97 -8.63 -6.73
N LEU A 27 5.12 -8.95 -5.77
CA LEU A 27 3.94 -8.16 -5.44
C LEU A 27 4.33 -6.77 -4.91
N LEU A 28 5.30 -6.67 -4.01
CA LEU A 28 5.73 -5.40 -3.40
C LEU A 28 6.64 -4.56 -4.31
N ALA A 29 7.10 -5.10 -5.44
CA ALA A 29 7.91 -4.36 -6.40
C ALA A 29 7.22 -3.06 -6.83
N GLY A 30 7.91 -1.93 -6.65
CA GLY A 30 7.41 -0.58 -6.96
C GLY A 30 6.40 0.00 -5.95
N MET A 31 6.04 -0.72 -4.88
CA MET A 31 5.24 -0.18 -3.78
C MET A 31 6.10 0.71 -2.87
N ARG A 32 5.48 1.73 -2.30
CA ARG A 32 6.07 2.67 -1.34
C ARG A 32 5.16 2.80 -0.12
N PRO A 33 5.71 3.09 1.08
CA PRO A 33 4.89 3.29 2.28
C PRO A 33 3.79 4.34 2.13
N ASN A 34 4.02 5.38 1.32
CA ASN A 34 3.06 6.46 1.10
C ASN A 34 1.94 6.11 0.10
N ASP A 35 1.96 4.90 -0.51
CA ASP A 35 0.87 4.44 -1.37
C ASP A 35 -0.40 4.08 -0.55
N VAL A 36 -0.30 4.01 0.77
CA VAL A 36 -1.43 3.80 1.68
C VAL A 36 -1.67 5.05 2.54
N ALA A 37 -2.94 5.36 2.85
CA ALA A 37 -3.32 6.53 3.64
C ALA A 37 -3.22 6.28 5.14
N ASN A 38 -3.51 5.06 5.59
CA ASN A 38 -3.50 4.75 7.01
C ASN A 38 -2.06 4.73 7.54
N PRO A 39 -1.70 5.53 8.57
CA PRO A 39 -0.32 5.59 9.08
C PRO A 39 0.21 4.25 9.62
N LEU A 40 -0.66 3.41 10.21
CA LEU A 40 -0.27 2.07 10.65
C LEU A 40 -0.07 1.14 9.45
N ALA A 41 -0.90 1.24 8.41
CA ALA A 41 -0.69 0.48 7.18
C ALA A 41 0.62 0.90 6.49
N ALA A 42 0.92 2.20 6.42
CA ALA A 42 2.16 2.73 5.85
C ALA A 42 3.38 2.18 6.59
N PHE A 43 3.33 2.16 7.92
CA PHE A 43 4.38 1.58 8.75
C PHE A 43 4.53 0.07 8.51
N VAL A 44 3.44 -0.69 8.50
CA VAL A 44 3.50 -2.14 8.24
C VAL A 44 3.96 -2.46 6.82
N LEU A 45 3.57 -1.65 5.83
CA LEU A 45 4.06 -1.76 4.45
C LEU A 45 5.57 -1.50 4.38
N HIS A 46 6.07 -0.49 5.09
CA HIS A 46 7.50 -0.23 5.23
C HIS A 46 8.24 -1.45 5.81
N LEU A 47 7.71 -2.06 6.88
CA LEU A 47 8.27 -3.27 7.48
C LEU A 47 8.28 -4.44 6.49
N ALA A 48 7.19 -4.63 5.73
CA ALA A 48 7.07 -5.71 4.75
C ALA A 48 8.06 -5.56 3.58
N ILE A 49 8.21 -4.34 3.04
CA ILE A 49 9.21 -4.01 2.03
C ILE A 49 10.62 -4.29 2.57
N GLY A 50 10.90 -3.86 3.81
CA GLY A 50 12.17 -4.13 4.48
C GLY A 50 12.44 -5.62 4.66
N ALA A 51 11.45 -6.41 5.07
CA ALA A 51 11.58 -7.85 5.24
C ALA A 51 11.96 -8.54 3.93
N VAL A 52 11.21 -8.30 2.84
CA VAL A 52 11.50 -8.93 1.55
C VAL A 52 12.82 -8.47 0.93
N ALA A 53 13.26 -7.24 1.23
CA ALA A 53 14.56 -6.73 0.80
C ALA A 53 15.74 -7.42 1.51
N ASN A 54 15.52 -7.94 2.72
CA ASN A 54 16.51 -8.68 3.51
C ASN A 54 16.31 -10.20 3.42
N ASP A 55 15.75 -10.69 2.31
CA ASP A 55 15.52 -12.12 2.09
C ASP A 55 14.67 -12.82 3.18
N GLN A 56 13.76 -12.09 3.84
CA GLN A 56 12.80 -12.64 4.80
C GLN A 56 11.35 -12.59 4.29
N PRO A 57 10.54 -13.63 4.53
CA PRO A 57 9.11 -13.56 4.24
C PRO A 57 8.44 -12.55 5.19
N PRO A 58 7.48 -11.73 4.72
CA PRO A 58 6.86 -10.67 5.52
C PRO A 58 5.79 -11.21 6.49
N MET A 59 6.09 -12.30 7.20
CA MET A 59 5.17 -12.94 8.14
C MET A 59 4.91 -12.05 9.36
N PRO A 60 3.75 -12.17 10.04
CA PRO A 60 3.41 -11.37 11.22
C PRO A 60 4.52 -11.25 12.27
N ILE A 61 5.20 -12.36 12.57
CA ILE A 61 6.29 -12.40 13.54
C ILE A 61 7.51 -11.60 13.08
N VAL A 62 7.91 -11.74 11.81
CA VAL A 62 9.04 -11.00 11.22
C VAL A 62 8.77 -9.49 11.21
N LEU A 63 7.54 -9.09 10.87
CA LEU A 63 7.16 -7.68 10.88
C LEU A 63 7.17 -7.12 12.31
N PHE A 64 6.68 -7.90 13.28
CA PHE A 64 6.68 -7.48 14.68
C PHE A 64 8.10 -7.37 15.26
N GLU A 65 9.00 -8.31 14.96
CA GLU A 65 10.41 -8.24 15.35
C GLU A 65 11.08 -6.98 14.80
N ARG A 66 10.90 -6.70 13.51
CA ARG A 66 11.41 -5.46 12.89
C ARG A 66 10.81 -4.20 13.51
N ALA A 67 9.53 -4.23 13.89
CA ALA A 67 8.90 -3.10 14.58
C ALA A 67 9.54 -2.86 15.96
N GLN A 68 9.94 -3.92 16.67
CA GLN A 68 10.65 -3.81 17.94
C GLN A 68 12.06 -3.22 17.75
N GLU A 69 12.79 -3.67 16.73
CA GLU A 69 14.12 -3.15 16.41
C GLU A 69 14.11 -1.65 16.12
N ILE A 70 13.16 -1.19 15.29
CA ILE A 70 13.02 0.25 14.94
C ILE A 70 12.61 1.09 16.14
N ALA A 71 11.83 0.54 17.07
CA ALA A 71 11.32 1.29 18.21
C ALA A 71 12.40 1.73 19.21
N GLY A 72 13.61 1.14 19.18
CA GLY A 72 14.81 1.60 19.91
C GLY A 72 14.76 1.58 21.45
N ARG A 73 13.57 1.54 22.08
CA ARG A 73 13.22 1.33 23.50
C ARG A 73 11.68 1.48 23.67
N PRO A 74 11.01 0.81 24.61
CA PRO A 74 9.60 0.50 24.44
C PRO A 74 8.68 1.65 24.90
N ARG A 75 7.97 2.27 23.96
CA ARG A 75 6.58 2.65 24.24
C ARG A 75 5.75 1.38 24.12
N ALA A 76 5.74 0.57 25.18
CA ALA A 76 5.07 -0.75 25.22
C ALA A 76 3.61 -0.69 24.74
N ALA A 77 2.92 0.43 24.95
CA ALA A 77 1.57 0.66 24.42
C ALA A 77 1.54 0.67 22.87
N ARG A 78 2.49 1.35 22.22
CA ARG A 78 2.55 1.44 20.75
C ARG A 78 2.93 0.11 20.10
N LEU A 79 3.87 -0.63 20.70
CA LEU A 79 4.21 -1.97 20.21
C LEU A 79 3.04 -2.94 20.36
N ARG A 80 2.28 -2.88 21.46
CA ARG A 80 1.04 -3.67 21.61
C ARG A 80 -0.02 -3.30 20.57
N GLU A 81 -0.19 -2.01 20.29
CA GLU A 81 -1.10 -1.54 19.24
C GLU A 81 -0.72 -2.10 17.87
N ILE A 82 0.57 -2.04 17.52
CA ILE A 82 1.10 -2.59 16.25
C ILE A 82 0.89 -4.10 16.20
N ALA A 83 1.22 -4.84 17.27
CA ALA A 83 1.03 -6.30 17.33
C ALA A 83 -0.45 -6.67 17.13
N ALA A 84 -1.37 -5.99 17.83
CA ALA A 84 -2.80 -6.22 17.70
C ALA A 84 -3.33 -5.83 16.30
N TRP A 85 -2.74 -4.81 15.67
CA TRP A 85 -3.08 -4.45 14.30
C TRP A 85 -2.62 -5.52 13.31
N ILE A 86 -1.37 -5.97 13.40
CA ILE A 86 -0.79 -7.03 12.55
C ILE A 86 -1.63 -8.30 12.64
N ALA A 87 -1.92 -8.78 13.86
CA ALA A 87 -2.70 -10.01 14.07
C ALA A 87 -4.10 -9.92 13.44
N ARG A 88 -4.86 -8.86 13.74
CA ARG A 88 -6.20 -8.67 13.18
C ARG A 88 -6.21 -8.51 11.67
N THR A 89 -5.19 -7.87 11.10
CA THR A 89 -5.07 -7.69 9.65
C THR A 89 -4.73 -9.02 8.96
N TYR A 90 -3.86 -9.84 9.57
CA TYR A 90 -3.55 -11.18 9.08
C TYR A 90 -4.76 -12.12 9.12
N GLU A 91 -5.52 -12.11 10.21
CA GLU A 91 -6.74 -12.92 10.38
C GLU A 91 -7.86 -12.51 9.41
N ALA A 92 -7.99 -11.22 9.11
CA ALA A 92 -9.02 -10.68 8.23
C ALA A 92 -8.67 -10.77 6.73
N ALA A 93 -7.55 -11.39 6.37
CA ALA A 93 -7.12 -11.46 4.98
C ALA A 93 -8.06 -12.36 4.14
N PRO A 94 -8.35 -11.98 2.89
CA PRO A 94 -9.11 -12.81 1.95
C PRO A 94 -8.51 -14.21 1.74
N LEU A 95 -9.38 -15.17 1.41
CA LEU A 95 -8.97 -16.48 0.88
C LEU A 95 -8.25 -16.29 -0.46
N ALA A 96 -7.31 -17.19 -0.78
CA ALA A 96 -6.50 -17.12 -2.00
C ALA A 96 -5.69 -15.80 -2.11
N PRO A 97 -4.69 -15.62 -1.22
CA PRO A 97 -4.02 -14.33 -1.03
C PRO A 97 -3.24 -13.85 -2.25
N GLU A 98 -2.73 -14.73 -3.10
CA GLU A 98 -1.93 -14.30 -4.27
C GLU A 98 -2.79 -13.59 -5.33
N GLN A 99 -3.94 -14.16 -5.73
CA GLN A 99 -4.81 -13.50 -6.71
C GLN A 99 -5.42 -12.21 -6.15
N HIS A 100 -5.90 -12.25 -4.89
CA HIS A 100 -6.50 -11.08 -4.25
C HIS A 100 -5.49 -9.96 -4.04
N ALA A 101 -4.25 -10.27 -3.64
CA ALA A 101 -3.25 -9.24 -3.41
C ALA A 101 -2.89 -8.47 -4.68
N ALA A 102 -2.81 -9.14 -5.84
CA ALA A 102 -2.54 -8.48 -7.11
C ALA A 102 -3.65 -7.48 -7.47
N HIS A 103 -4.91 -7.89 -7.30
CA HIS A 103 -6.05 -6.99 -7.47
C HIS A 103 -6.00 -5.83 -6.48
N LEU A 104 -5.81 -6.12 -5.18
CA LEU A 104 -5.79 -5.13 -4.12
C LEU A 104 -4.64 -4.12 -4.27
N LYS A 105 -3.48 -4.54 -4.80
CA LYS A 105 -2.39 -3.63 -5.18
C LYS A 105 -2.88 -2.56 -6.15
N SER A 106 -3.64 -2.95 -7.18
CA SER A 106 -4.20 -1.99 -8.14
C SER A 106 -5.20 -1.03 -7.48
N VAL A 107 -6.00 -1.51 -6.53
CA VAL A 107 -6.97 -0.70 -5.77
C VAL A 107 -6.25 0.32 -4.88
N VAL A 108 -5.22 -0.10 -4.15
CA VAL A 108 -4.40 0.77 -3.30
C VAL A 108 -3.70 1.85 -4.12
N LEU A 109 -3.05 1.48 -5.24
CA LEU A 109 -2.38 2.44 -6.12
C LEU A 109 -3.36 3.41 -6.78
N LYS A 110 -4.56 2.95 -7.16
CA LYS A 110 -5.63 3.84 -7.66
C LYS A 110 -6.03 4.87 -6.60
N ALA A 111 -6.20 4.44 -5.35
CA ALA A 111 -6.53 5.35 -4.25
C ALA A 111 -5.40 6.35 -3.98
N ALA A 112 -4.15 5.89 -3.97
CA ALA A 112 -2.97 6.75 -3.84
C ALA A 112 -2.88 7.81 -4.94
N TRP A 113 -3.09 7.41 -6.19
CA TRP A 113 -3.13 8.32 -7.33
C TRP A 113 -4.19 9.41 -7.16
N ARG A 114 -5.42 9.03 -6.78
CA ARG A 114 -6.50 10.00 -6.53
C ARG A 114 -6.16 10.98 -5.41
N ARG A 115 -5.50 10.52 -4.34
CA ARG A 115 -5.03 11.39 -3.25
C ARG A 115 -3.96 12.36 -3.73
N ALA A 116 -3.00 11.90 -4.53
CA ALA A 116 -1.96 12.77 -5.09
C ALA A 116 -2.53 13.85 -6.02
N VAL A 117 -3.54 13.52 -6.84
CA VAL A 117 -4.26 14.48 -7.69
C VAL A 117 -5.01 15.52 -6.84
N ASP A 118 -5.73 15.09 -5.81
CA ASP A 118 -6.45 15.99 -4.89
C ASP A 118 -5.49 16.92 -4.14
N GLU A 119 -4.38 16.39 -3.62
CA GLU A 119 -3.34 17.18 -2.94
C GLU A 119 -2.73 18.23 -3.89
N HIS A 120 -2.38 17.84 -5.10
CA HIS A 120 -1.86 18.76 -6.12
C HIS A 120 -2.88 19.85 -6.49
N ALA A 121 -4.15 19.50 -6.70
CA ALA A 121 -5.21 20.46 -6.97
C ALA A 121 -5.38 21.47 -5.82
N ARG A 122 -5.32 21.00 -4.56
CA ARG A 122 -5.38 21.90 -3.39
C ARG A 122 -4.18 22.83 -3.31
N ARG A 123 -2.96 22.35 -3.61
CA ARG A 123 -1.76 23.19 -3.67
C ARG A 123 -1.95 24.31 -4.70
N ILE A 124 -2.45 23.99 -5.90
CA ILE A 124 -2.74 24.99 -6.93
C ILE A 124 -3.78 26.00 -6.42
N LEU A 125 -4.90 25.53 -5.88
CA LEU A 125 -5.97 26.40 -5.38
C LEU A 125 -5.48 27.36 -4.29
N GLN A 126 -4.59 26.90 -3.39
CA GLN A 126 -3.98 27.75 -2.37
C GLN A 126 -3.04 28.78 -2.99
N ALA A 127 -2.26 28.40 -4.00
CA ALA A 127 -1.30 29.30 -4.65
C ALA A 127 -1.96 30.42 -5.47
N VAL A 128 -3.14 30.19 -6.06
CA VAL A 128 -3.84 31.16 -6.91
C VAL A 128 -4.07 32.51 -6.22
N ALA A 129 -4.23 32.54 -4.90
CA ALA A 129 -4.53 33.76 -4.16
C ALA A 129 -3.31 34.68 -3.94
N GLU A 130 -2.10 34.11 -3.81
CA GLU A 130 -0.95 34.82 -3.23
C GLU A 130 0.37 34.62 -4.00
N SER A 131 0.44 33.64 -4.91
CA SER A 131 1.68 33.30 -5.62
C SER A 131 1.85 34.10 -6.91
N SER A 132 3.10 34.24 -7.35
CA SER A 132 3.41 34.82 -8.65
C SER A 132 2.95 33.92 -9.81
N THR A 133 2.76 34.48 -11.00
CA THR A 133 2.37 33.71 -12.19
C THR A 133 3.41 32.63 -12.55
N ASP A 134 4.71 32.90 -12.36
CA ASP A 134 5.79 31.94 -12.63
C ASP A 134 5.78 30.77 -11.63
N GLU A 135 5.45 31.03 -10.36
CA GLU A 135 5.25 29.97 -9.36
C GLU A 135 4.01 29.14 -9.65
N LEU A 136 2.91 29.78 -10.06
CA LEU A 136 1.69 29.08 -10.42
C LEU A 136 1.90 28.19 -11.65
N HIS A 137 2.66 28.64 -12.66
CA HIS A 137 3.00 27.83 -13.82
C HIS A 137 3.84 26.61 -13.44
N ARG A 138 4.89 26.79 -12.63
CA ARG A 138 5.71 25.66 -12.13
C ARG A 138 4.89 24.67 -11.32
N LEU A 139 3.97 25.16 -10.48
CA LEU A 139 3.14 24.30 -9.66
C LEU A 139 2.11 23.55 -10.50
N ALA A 140 1.55 24.17 -11.54
CA ALA A 140 0.63 23.51 -12.47
C ALA A 140 1.29 22.36 -13.25
N ASP A 141 2.59 22.47 -13.54
CA ASP A 141 3.37 21.45 -14.25
C ASP A 141 3.99 20.39 -13.29
N ASP A 142 3.90 20.56 -11.96
CA ASP A 142 4.43 19.63 -10.95
C ASP A 142 3.52 18.40 -10.75
N THR A 143 3.27 17.66 -11.84
CA THR A 143 2.42 16.46 -11.86
C THR A 143 3.19 15.16 -11.64
N GLY A 144 4.52 15.22 -11.55
CA GLY A 144 5.40 14.04 -11.61
C GLY A 144 5.06 12.93 -10.60
N ALA A 145 4.65 13.28 -9.38
CA ALA A 145 4.22 12.30 -8.38
C ALA A 145 2.93 11.55 -8.79
N ALA A 146 1.96 12.27 -9.36
CA ALA A 146 0.73 11.69 -9.86
C ALA A 146 0.99 10.84 -11.12
N ASP A 147 1.87 11.28 -12.02
CA ASP A 147 2.24 10.53 -13.22
C ASP A 147 2.97 9.22 -12.90
N GLU A 148 3.85 9.25 -11.89
CA GLU A 148 4.52 8.04 -11.40
C GLU A 148 3.51 7.04 -10.80
N LEU A 149 2.59 7.52 -9.97
CA LEU A 149 1.50 6.70 -9.41
C LEU A 149 0.61 6.13 -10.50
N TRP A 150 0.29 6.90 -11.54
CA TRP A 150 -0.49 6.46 -12.68
C TRP A 150 0.19 5.32 -13.42
N THR A 151 1.48 5.48 -13.75
CA THR A 151 2.29 4.44 -14.38
C THR A 151 2.28 3.14 -13.57
N ARG A 152 2.53 3.24 -12.24
CA ARG A 152 2.52 2.09 -11.34
C ARG A 152 1.15 1.41 -11.24
N TYR A 153 0.07 2.19 -11.19
CA TYR A 153 -1.31 1.70 -11.21
C TYR A 153 -1.62 0.94 -12.51
N ARG A 154 -1.26 1.50 -13.67
CA ARG A 154 -1.46 0.85 -14.98
C ARG A 154 -0.70 -0.46 -15.09
N ALA A 155 0.54 -0.50 -14.60
CA ALA A 155 1.31 -1.74 -14.53
C ALA A 155 0.65 -2.79 -13.62
N ALA A 156 0.10 -2.37 -12.47
CA ALA A 156 -0.59 -3.29 -11.55
C ALA A 156 -1.88 -3.87 -12.15
N LEU A 157 -2.63 -3.11 -12.94
CA LEU A 157 -3.82 -3.62 -13.64
C LEU A 157 -3.48 -4.76 -14.62
N ASN A 158 -2.41 -4.60 -15.39
CA ASN A 158 -1.99 -5.59 -16.38
C ASN A 158 -1.52 -6.91 -15.75
N ASN A 159 -1.03 -6.84 -14.51
CA ASN A 159 -0.59 -8.02 -13.75
C ASN A 159 -1.74 -8.71 -13.00
N GLY A 160 -2.88 -8.04 -12.82
CA GLY A 160 -4.07 -8.58 -12.14
C GLY A 160 -5.07 -9.28 -13.07
N SER A 161 -4.97 -9.10 -14.39
CA SER A 161 -5.85 -9.76 -15.36
C SER A 161 -5.39 -11.19 -15.66
N VAL A 162 -5.57 -12.11 -14.72
CA VAL A 162 -5.66 -13.53 -15.09
C VAL A 162 -7.00 -13.69 -15.81
N SER A 163 -6.95 -13.72 -17.14
CA SER A 163 -8.10 -13.98 -18.01
C SER A 163 -8.61 -15.40 -17.76
N ALA A 164 -9.47 -15.57 -16.77
CA ALA A 164 -10.33 -16.74 -16.67
C ALA A 164 -11.42 -16.57 -17.73
N ARG A 165 -11.14 -17.00 -18.97
CA ARG A 165 -12.23 -17.35 -19.89
C ARG A 165 -13.00 -18.48 -19.23
N LEU A 166 -14.15 -18.14 -18.66
CA LEU A 166 -15.12 -19.13 -18.21
C LEU A 166 -15.77 -19.71 -19.47
N GLU A 167 -15.33 -20.89 -19.88
CA GLU A 167 -16.12 -21.72 -20.79
C GLU A 167 -17.23 -22.38 -19.95
N VAL A 168 -18.43 -21.83 -20.05
CA VAL A 168 -19.63 -22.47 -19.50
C VAL A 168 -19.95 -23.64 -20.41
N VAL A 169 -19.73 -24.86 -19.93
CA VAL A 169 -20.20 -26.07 -20.61
C VAL A 169 -21.72 -26.09 -20.51
N ALA A 170 -22.39 -26.06 -21.66
CA ALA A 170 -23.83 -26.18 -21.81
C ALA A 170 -24.32 -27.61 -21.51
#